data_AF-A0A2V2GGE8-F1
#
_entry.id   AF-A0A2V2GGE8-F1
#
_cell.length_a   1.000
_cell.length_b   1.000
_cell.length_c   1.000
_cell.angle_alpha   90.00
_cell.angle_beta   90.00
_cell.angle_gamma   90.00
#
_symmetry.space_group_name_H-M   'P 1'
#
loop_
_entity.id
_entity.type
_entity.pdbx_description
1 polymer ?
#
loop_
_entity_poly.entity_id
_entity_poly.type
_entity_poly.pdbx_seq_one_letter_code
_entity_poly.pdbx_strand_id
1 'polypeptide(L)'
;MKKILATIMSLALALTCFAFAGCNKAENVKVFKDIKLTEETYAFAIKKESTLLAEVNELLAEKEADGSLATLINSYFDGSATFTYENPASDEGCFVVATNAFFPPFEYYEGNKFKGVDIEIASLIAQKLGKTLYIKDMEFDSIINSVQNGESDIGMAGMTVNDERLKQVDFSTGYYESAQVITVKASDTDFDACETAADVEEVLKNKDKKYIVGTQNGTTGYMYSAGDEGFGYDGFKNLTTKGYTTGALAMKDLSNGKINAVILDMQPSKMVAESINK
;
A
#
# COMPACT_ATOMS: atom_id res chain seq x y z
N MET A 1 52.51 47.93 -34.72
CA MET A 1 53.63 48.12 -33.78
C MET A 1 53.12 48.82 -32.52
N LYS A 2 53.24 48.13 -31.38
CA LYS A 2 53.32 48.60 -29.98
C LYS A 2 52.74 49.97 -29.58
N LYS A 3 51.83 49.93 -28.60
CA LYS A 3 51.90 50.57 -27.25
C LYS A 3 50.53 50.32 -26.57
N ILE A 4 50.35 49.25 -25.80
CA ILE A 4 50.54 49.16 -24.34
C ILE A 4 50.22 50.49 -23.62
N LEU A 5 49.04 50.56 -23.00
CA LEU A 5 48.85 51.20 -21.71
C LEU A 5 47.75 50.42 -20.96
N ALA A 6 48.12 49.79 -19.86
CA ALA A 6 47.23 49.21 -18.88
C ALA A 6 47.16 50.17 -17.69
N THR A 7 45.97 50.43 -17.12
CA THR A 7 45.66 50.20 -15.69
C THR A 7 44.24 50.65 -15.31
N ILE A 8 43.55 49.70 -14.66
CA ILE A 8 42.68 49.84 -13.48
C ILE A 8 41.37 50.63 -13.64
N MET A 9 40.26 49.87 -13.74
CA MET A 9 39.05 50.20 -12.98
C MET A 9 38.45 48.90 -12.43
N SER A 10 38.69 48.68 -11.15
CA SER A 10 38.04 47.68 -10.32
C SER A 10 36.61 48.11 -10.02
N LEU A 11 35.61 47.33 -10.42
CA LEU A 11 34.37 47.19 -9.65
C LEU A 11 33.59 45.93 -10.06
N ALA A 12 33.43 45.06 -9.07
CA ALA A 12 32.49 43.96 -8.89
C ALA A 12 31.46 43.65 -10.01
N LEU A 13 31.45 42.38 -10.45
CA LEU A 13 30.20 41.65 -10.53
C LEU A 13 30.42 40.23 -10.02
N ALA A 14 29.86 39.99 -8.83
CA ALA A 14 29.86 38.73 -8.12
C ALA A 14 29.09 37.66 -8.90
N LEU A 15 29.51 36.41 -8.66
CA LEU A 15 28.82 35.18 -9.01
C LEU A 15 27.29 35.30 -8.88
N THR A 16 26.57 34.90 -9.93
CA THR A 16 25.21 34.37 -9.78
C THR A 16 25.14 33.01 -10.47
N CYS A 17 25.69 32.00 -9.80
CA CYS A 17 25.18 30.64 -9.91
C CYS A 17 23.86 30.60 -9.12
N PHE A 18 22.74 30.94 -9.75
CA PHE A 18 21.43 30.56 -9.23
C PHE A 18 21.06 29.20 -9.81
N ALA A 19 21.55 28.14 -9.16
CA ALA A 19 20.88 26.86 -9.20
C ALA A 19 19.70 26.95 -8.22
N PHE A 20 18.48 27.11 -8.74
CA PHE A 20 17.27 26.75 -8.02
C PHE A 20 16.70 25.47 -8.63
N ALA A 21 17.47 24.39 -8.52
CA ALA A 21 16.88 23.08 -8.33
C ALA A 21 16.56 23.02 -6.84
N GLY A 22 15.32 23.31 -6.47
CA GLY A 22 14.86 23.16 -5.10
C GLY A 22 14.93 21.69 -4.70
N CYS A 23 16.08 21.26 -4.16
CA CYS A 23 16.13 20.08 -3.31
C CYS A 23 15.39 20.43 -2.03
N ASN A 24 14.05 20.31 -2.04
CA ASN A 24 13.33 20.16 -0.78
C ASN A 24 13.89 18.90 -0.12
N LYS A 25 14.50 19.08 1.05
CA LYS A 25 14.97 17.97 1.87
C LYS A 25 13.76 17.09 2.20
N ALA A 26 13.91 15.77 2.09
CA ALA A 26 12.88 14.82 2.47
C ALA A 26 12.40 15.13 3.91
N GLU A 27 11.08 15.19 4.09
CA GLU A 27 10.42 15.49 5.35
C GLU A 27 9.85 14.20 5.95
N ASN A 28 9.82 14.13 7.28
CA ASN A 28 9.10 13.08 7.98
C ASN A 28 7.60 13.15 7.63
N VAL A 29 6.95 11.99 7.70
CA VAL A 29 5.51 11.84 7.48
C VAL A 29 4.83 11.28 8.72
N LYS A 30 3.53 11.56 8.89
CA LYS A 30 2.71 11.07 10.01
C LYS A 30 1.38 10.52 9.49
N VAL A 31 0.99 9.34 9.97
CA VAL A 31 -0.40 8.88 9.89
C VAL A 31 -1.22 9.75 10.83
N PHE A 32 -2.30 10.35 10.32
CA PHE A 32 -3.03 11.35 11.09
C PHE A 32 -4.01 10.73 12.08
N LYS A 33 -3.67 10.79 13.38
CA LYS A 33 -4.49 10.38 14.55
C LYS A 33 -5.16 9.00 14.45
N ASP A 34 -4.70 8.13 13.56
CA ASP A 34 -5.34 6.85 13.23
C ASP A 34 -6.84 6.96 12.91
N ILE A 35 -7.29 8.12 12.38
CA ILE A 35 -8.69 8.33 12.01
C ILE A 35 -9.02 7.37 10.86
N LYS A 36 -9.92 6.42 11.14
CA LYS A 36 -10.43 5.47 10.17
C LYS A 36 -11.37 6.18 9.20
N LEU A 37 -10.99 6.23 7.92
CA LEU A 37 -11.82 6.78 6.85
C LEU A 37 -12.81 5.75 6.30
N THR A 38 -12.51 4.46 6.49
CA THR A 38 -13.32 3.32 6.09
C THR A 38 -13.28 2.24 7.16
N GLU A 39 -14.19 1.27 7.06
CA GLU A 39 -14.12 -0.01 7.76
C GLU A 39 -13.98 -1.11 6.72
N GLU A 40 -12.94 -1.94 6.84
CA GLU A 40 -12.54 -2.86 5.78
C GLU A 40 -12.17 -4.22 6.34
N THR A 41 -12.68 -5.29 5.73
CA THR A 41 -12.27 -6.65 6.06
C THR A 41 -11.37 -7.19 4.95
N TYR A 42 -10.18 -7.68 5.30
CA TYR A 42 -9.31 -8.38 4.37
C TYR A 42 -9.67 -9.86 4.28
N ALA A 43 -9.67 -10.38 3.05
CA ALA A 43 -9.85 -11.79 2.75
C ALA A 43 -9.07 -12.17 1.50
N PHE A 44 -8.93 -13.48 1.26
CA PHE A 44 -8.22 -13.99 0.10
C PHE A 44 -9.16 -14.16 -1.09
N ALA A 45 -8.74 -13.64 -2.24
CA ALA A 45 -9.49 -13.69 -3.48
C ALA A 45 -9.32 -15.06 -4.15
N ILE A 46 -10.42 -15.77 -4.35
CA ILE A 46 -10.44 -17.13 -4.90
C ILE A 46 -11.35 -17.15 -6.12
N LYS A 47 -10.95 -17.88 -7.16
CA LYS A 47 -11.77 -18.01 -8.37
C LYS A 47 -13.16 -18.54 -8.03
N LYS A 48 -14.20 -17.95 -8.63
CA LYS A 48 -15.59 -18.39 -8.43
C LYS A 48 -15.74 -19.89 -8.70
N GLU A 49 -16.57 -20.53 -7.88
CA GLU A 49 -16.89 -21.97 -7.95
C GLU A 49 -15.68 -22.90 -7.69
N SER A 50 -14.55 -22.37 -7.21
CA SER A 50 -13.38 -23.17 -6.85
C SER A 50 -13.60 -23.97 -5.58
N THR A 51 -13.17 -25.23 -5.57
CA THR A 51 -13.15 -26.06 -4.36
C THR A 51 -12.15 -25.56 -3.32
N LEU A 52 -11.18 -24.74 -3.73
CA LEU A 52 -10.16 -24.16 -2.84
C LEU A 52 -10.77 -23.33 -1.71
N LEU A 53 -11.93 -22.71 -1.94
CA LEU A 53 -12.59 -21.87 -0.93
C LEU A 53 -12.90 -22.61 0.36
N ALA A 54 -13.37 -23.86 0.26
CA ALA A 54 -13.66 -24.66 1.44
C ALA A 54 -12.39 -25.00 2.24
N GLU A 55 -11.32 -25.38 1.55
CA GLU A 55 -10.03 -25.73 2.17
C GLU A 55 -9.38 -24.54 2.89
N VAL A 56 -9.44 -23.35 2.27
CA VAL A 56 -8.92 -22.11 2.86
C VAL A 56 -9.74 -21.71 4.09
N ASN A 57 -11.07 -21.75 3.99
CA ASN A 57 -11.93 -21.40 5.12
C ASN A 57 -11.81 -22.40 6.28
N GLU A 58 -11.64 -23.69 5.99
CA GLU A 58 -11.39 -24.70 7.02
C GLU A 58 -10.07 -24.42 7.75
N LEU A 59 -8.99 -24.15 7.02
CA LEU A 59 -7.71 -23.77 7.64
C LEU A 59 -7.84 -22.52 8.51
N LEU A 60 -8.47 -21.46 8.00
CA LEU A 60 -8.66 -20.23 8.77
C LEU A 60 -9.48 -20.47 10.04
N ALA A 61 -10.55 -21.27 9.94
CA ALA A 61 -11.37 -21.62 11.10
C ALA A 61 -10.61 -22.46 12.13
N GLU A 62 -9.78 -23.42 11.70
CA GLU A 62 -8.91 -24.20 12.58
C GLU A 62 -7.93 -23.28 13.34
N LYS A 63 -7.28 -22.35 12.64
CA LYS A 63 -6.28 -21.42 13.20
C LYS A 63 -6.90 -20.32 14.07
N GLU A 64 -8.12 -19.92 13.77
CA GLU A 64 -8.88 -19.02 14.63
C GLU A 64 -9.30 -19.72 15.93
N ALA A 65 -9.81 -20.96 15.83
CA ALA A 65 -10.29 -21.73 16.97
C ALA A 65 -9.17 -22.09 17.98
N ASP A 66 -7.95 -22.31 17.51
CA ASP A 66 -6.78 -22.58 18.37
C ASP A 66 -6.01 -21.31 18.78
N GLY A 67 -6.42 -20.13 18.30
CA GLY A 67 -5.80 -18.83 18.57
C GLY A 67 -4.46 -18.59 17.86
N SER A 68 -4.02 -19.51 17.00
CA SER A 68 -2.77 -19.36 16.27
C SER A 68 -2.84 -18.34 15.14
N LEU A 69 -4.03 -18.06 14.58
CA LEU A 69 -4.20 -17.01 13.56
C LEU A 69 -3.85 -15.63 14.13
N ALA A 70 -4.46 -15.26 15.26
CA ALA A 70 -4.16 -14.01 15.96
C ALA A 70 -2.69 -13.94 16.41
N THR A 71 -2.13 -15.06 16.90
CA THR A 71 -0.72 -15.13 17.30
C THR A 71 0.22 -14.87 16.11
N LEU A 72 -0.05 -15.49 14.96
CA LEU A 72 0.70 -15.29 13.73
C LEU A 72 0.64 -13.82 13.29
N ILE A 73 -0.57 -13.25 13.18
CA ILE A 73 -0.76 -11.85 12.76
C ILE A 73 0.02 -10.91 13.70
N ASN A 74 -0.16 -11.04 15.02
CA ASN A 74 0.48 -10.17 16.00
C ASN A 74 2.01 -10.25 15.95
N SER A 75 2.59 -11.42 15.63
CA SER A 75 4.05 -11.58 15.52
C SER A 75 4.66 -10.74 14.39
N TYR A 76 3.91 -10.44 13.33
CA TYR A 76 4.38 -9.52 12.28
C TYR A 76 4.28 -8.06 12.69
N PHE A 77 3.28 -7.73 13.51
CA PHE A 77 3.02 -6.36 13.96
C PHE A 77 3.99 -5.92 15.04
N ASP A 78 4.42 -6.83 15.92
CA ASP A 78 5.45 -6.57 16.93
C ASP A 78 6.88 -6.80 16.43
N GLY A 79 7.04 -7.32 15.21
CA GLY A 79 8.33 -7.58 14.56
C GLY A 79 9.06 -8.84 15.06
N SER A 80 8.40 -9.72 15.82
CA SER A 80 8.98 -10.98 16.28
C SER A 80 8.93 -12.11 15.25
N ALA A 81 8.15 -11.97 14.18
CA ALA A 81 8.05 -12.95 13.10
C ALA A 81 9.39 -13.16 12.38
N THR A 82 9.78 -14.43 12.22
CA THR A 82 11.05 -14.83 11.56
C THR A 82 10.83 -15.62 10.28
N PHE A 83 9.60 -15.99 9.95
CA PHE A 83 9.29 -16.73 8.73
C PHE A 83 9.63 -15.90 7.49
N THR A 84 10.31 -16.53 6.54
CA THR A 84 10.58 -16.01 5.20
C THR A 84 10.45 -17.14 4.20
N TYR A 85 10.08 -16.79 2.96
CA TYR A 85 9.86 -17.73 1.89
C TYR A 85 10.68 -17.39 0.65
N GLU A 86 11.24 -18.41 0.01
CA GLU A 86 11.97 -18.30 -1.25
C GLU A 86 11.30 -19.24 -2.25
N ASN A 87 10.92 -18.69 -3.42
CA ASN A 87 10.26 -19.48 -4.45
C ASN A 87 11.18 -20.59 -4.98
N PRO A 88 10.60 -21.72 -5.44
CA PRO A 88 11.32 -22.61 -6.33
C PRO A 88 11.61 -21.92 -7.68
N ALA A 89 12.48 -22.51 -8.49
CA ALA A 89 12.91 -21.93 -9.76
C ALA A 89 11.79 -21.79 -10.81
N SER A 90 10.69 -22.52 -10.65
CA SER A 90 9.54 -22.57 -11.56
C SER A 90 8.25 -22.77 -10.76
N ASP A 91 7.14 -22.27 -11.29
CA ASP A 91 5.78 -22.43 -10.79
C ASP A 91 5.07 -23.72 -11.28
N GLU A 92 5.73 -24.55 -12.08
CA GLU A 92 5.13 -25.76 -12.65
C GLU A 92 4.70 -26.74 -11.54
N GLY A 93 3.40 -27.05 -11.50
CA GLY A 93 2.81 -27.93 -10.49
C GLY A 93 2.70 -27.31 -9.08
N CYS A 94 3.00 -26.02 -8.92
CA CYS A 94 2.90 -25.32 -7.64
C CYS A 94 1.47 -24.88 -7.32
N PHE A 95 1.27 -24.49 -6.06
CA PHE A 95 0.17 -23.65 -5.61
C PHE A 95 0.59 -22.18 -5.79
N VAL A 96 -0.01 -21.50 -6.76
CA VAL A 96 0.41 -20.17 -7.21
C VAL A 96 -0.43 -19.09 -6.51
N VAL A 97 0.24 -18.24 -5.73
CA VAL A 97 -0.37 -17.12 -5.01
C VAL A 97 0.00 -15.82 -5.72
N ALA A 98 -1.00 -15.10 -6.23
CA ALA A 98 -0.82 -13.75 -6.75
C ALA A 98 -0.79 -12.73 -5.59
N THR A 99 0.19 -11.84 -5.59
CA THR A 99 0.38 -10.82 -4.54
C THR A 99 1.01 -9.54 -5.09
N ASN A 100 1.13 -8.51 -4.25
CA ASN A 100 1.96 -7.32 -4.48
C ASN A 100 2.89 -7.11 -3.27
N ALA A 101 4.14 -7.57 -3.35
CA ALA A 101 5.05 -7.70 -2.21
C ALA A 101 5.69 -6.38 -1.75
N PHE A 102 4.88 -5.33 -1.60
CA PHE A 102 5.28 -3.98 -1.15
C PHE A 102 4.36 -3.42 -0.05
N PHE A 103 3.71 -4.31 0.71
CA PHE A 103 2.64 -4.00 1.65
C PHE A 103 2.89 -4.64 3.04
N PRO A 104 3.95 -4.22 3.75
CA PRO A 104 4.19 -4.69 5.12
C PRO A 104 3.04 -4.25 6.04
N PRO A 105 2.62 -5.08 7.02
CA PRO A 105 3.22 -6.35 7.43
C PRO A 105 2.67 -7.59 6.71
N PHE A 106 1.80 -7.43 5.71
CA PHE A 106 1.04 -8.53 5.12
C PHE A 106 1.82 -9.27 4.03
N GLU A 107 2.43 -8.54 3.10
CA GLU A 107 3.24 -9.12 2.03
C GLU A 107 4.35 -8.15 1.64
N TYR A 108 5.60 -8.56 1.80
CA TYR A 108 6.74 -7.71 1.49
C TYR A 108 8.01 -8.51 1.28
N TYR A 109 9.00 -7.86 0.70
CA TYR A 109 10.35 -8.39 0.63
C TYR A 109 11.14 -8.14 1.92
N GLU A 110 11.72 -9.20 2.48
CA GLU A 110 12.85 -9.12 3.43
C GLU A 110 14.12 -9.54 2.69
N GLY A 111 14.90 -8.55 2.25
CA GLY A 111 16.01 -8.78 1.34
C GLY A 111 15.52 -9.28 -0.02
N ASN A 112 15.86 -10.52 -0.37
CA ASN A 112 15.42 -11.19 -1.60
C ASN A 112 14.33 -12.25 -1.37
N LYS A 113 13.80 -12.37 -0.14
CA LYS A 113 12.80 -13.35 0.25
C LYS A 113 11.45 -12.69 0.51
N PHE A 114 10.37 -13.43 0.33
CA PHE A 114 9.03 -13.01 0.70
C PHE A 114 8.80 -13.16 2.21
N LYS A 115 8.08 -12.23 2.80
CA LYS A 115 7.74 -12.19 4.21
C LYS A 115 6.38 -11.53 4.41
N GLY A 116 5.69 -11.89 5.48
CA GLY A 116 4.47 -11.23 5.91
C GLY A 116 3.36 -12.21 6.27
N VAL A 117 2.31 -11.68 6.87
CA VAL A 117 1.11 -12.43 7.28
C VAL A 117 0.56 -13.29 6.14
N ASP A 118 0.34 -12.69 4.97
CA ASP A 118 -0.25 -13.36 3.81
C ASP A 118 0.69 -14.45 3.28
N ILE A 119 2.00 -14.22 3.32
CA ILE A 119 3.02 -15.18 2.86
C ILE A 119 3.09 -16.40 3.80
N GLU A 120 2.98 -16.20 5.11
CA GLU A 120 2.99 -17.32 6.05
C GLU A 120 1.69 -18.12 5.99
N ILE A 121 0.54 -17.44 5.88
CA ILE A 121 -0.74 -18.14 5.67
C ILE A 121 -0.74 -18.91 4.34
N ALA A 122 -0.17 -18.33 3.27
CA ALA A 122 0.00 -19.02 1.98
C ALA A 122 0.81 -20.32 2.11
N SER A 123 1.88 -20.29 2.92
CA SER A 123 2.68 -21.48 3.23
C SER A 123 1.88 -22.55 3.97
N LEU A 124 1.03 -22.16 4.92
CA LEU A 124 0.14 -23.08 5.64
C LEU A 124 -0.91 -23.70 4.72
N ILE A 125 -1.49 -22.91 3.81
CA ILE A 125 -2.44 -23.40 2.79
C ILE A 125 -1.73 -24.41 1.88
N ALA A 126 -0.56 -24.08 1.35
CA ALA A 126 0.21 -24.98 0.49
C ALA A 126 0.52 -26.32 1.19
N GLN A 127 0.89 -26.27 2.49
CA GLN A 127 1.11 -27.46 3.31
C GLN A 127 -0.15 -28.30 3.48
N LYS A 128 -1.31 -27.70 3.78
CA LYS A 128 -2.60 -28.40 3.88
C LYS A 128 -2.97 -29.09 2.56
N LEU A 129 -2.68 -28.44 1.44
CA LEU A 129 -2.93 -28.98 0.09
C LEU A 129 -1.89 -30.01 -0.38
N GLY A 130 -0.80 -30.21 0.37
CA GLY A 130 0.32 -31.06 -0.05
C GLY A 130 1.03 -30.56 -1.33
N LYS A 131 1.04 -29.25 -1.56
CA LYS A 131 1.63 -28.60 -2.73
C LYS A 131 2.86 -27.77 -2.37
N THR A 132 3.72 -27.53 -3.36
CA THR A 132 4.80 -26.52 -3.24
C THR A 132 4.20 -25.15 -3.48
N LEU A 133 4.49 -24.18 -2.63
CA LEU A 133 4.07 -22.78 -2.81
C LEU A 133 4.86 -22.10 -3.94
N TYR A 134 4.24 -21.17 -4.65
CA TYR A 134 4.92 -20.23 -5.51
C TYR A 134 4.26 -18.85 -5.37
N ILE A 135 5.03 -17.83 -4.98
CA ILE A 135 4.57 -16.46 -4.86
C ILE A 135 4.79 -15.71 -6.17
N LYS A 136 3.72 -15.27 -6.82
CA LYS A 136 3.73 -14.49 -8.05
C LYS A 136 3.47 -13.02 -7.72
N ASP A 137 4.56 -12.26 -7.55
CA ASP A 137 4.52 -10.80 -7.35
C ASP A 137 4.11 -10.08 -8.65
N MET A 138 3.12 -9.19 -8.56
CA MET A 138 2.56 -8.45 -9.68
C MET A 138 1.95 -7.11 -9.22
N GLU A 139 1.48 -6.30 -10.17
CA GLU A 139 0.70 -5.09 -9.86
C GLU A 139 -0.63 -5.46 -9.21
N PHE A 140 -1.01 -4.73 -8.15
CA PHE A 140 -2.18 -5.06 -7.32
C PHE A 140 -3.48 -5.17 -8.13
N ASP A 141 -3.70 -4.26 -9.09
CA ASP A 141 -4.87 -4.24 -9.95
C ASP A 141 -4.96 -5.44 -10.93
N SER A 142 -3.89 -6.21 -11.08
CA SER A 142 -3.81 -7.38 -11.94
C SER A 142 -4.15 -8.68 -11.21
N ILE A 143 -4.16 -8.68 -9.86
CA ILE A 143 -4.32 -9.89 -9.04
C ILE A 143 -5.66 -10.60 -9.33
N ILE A 144 -6.77 -9.86 -9.28
CA ILE A 144 -8.10 -10.43 -9.48
C ILE A 144 -8.25 -11.06 -10.86
N ASN A 145 -7.69 -10.42 -11.89
CA ASN A 145 -7.69 -10.96 -13.25
C ASN A 145 -6.84 -12.24 -13.36
N SER A 146 -5.67 -12.28 -12.71
CA SER A 146 -4.82 -13.48 -12.64
C SER A 146 -5.59 -14.66 -12.02
N VAL A 147 -6.33 -14.41 -10.93
CA VAL A 147 -7.15 -15.42 -10.26
C VAL A 147 -8.32 -15.88 -11.14
N GLN A 148 -9.09 -14.96 -11.73
CA GLN A 148 -10.22 -15.30 -12.61
C GLN A 148 -9.78 -16.16 -13.79
N ASN A 149 -8.68 -15.78 -14.44
CA ASN A 149 -8.15 -16.47 -15.60
C ASN A 149 -7.50 -17.83 -15.24
N GLY A 150 -7.28 -18.10 -13.95
CA GLY A 150 -6.61 -19.31 -13.48
C GLY A 150 -5.11 -19.31 -13.70
N GLU A 151 -4.51 -18.13 -13.91
CA GLU A 151 -3.05 -17.96 -13.90
C GLU A 151 -2.47 -17.98 -12.48
N SER A 152 -3.33 -17.84 -11.47
CA SER A 152 -3.00 -18.02 -10.05
C SER A 152 -4.17 -18.70 -9.37
N ASP A 153 -3.87 -19.54 -8.38
CA ASP A 153 -4.89 -20.29 -7.64
C ASP A 153 -5.65 -19.38 -6.66
N ILE A 154 -4.96 -18.39 -6.09
CA ILE A 154 -5.48 -17.47 -5.07
C ILE A 154 -4.77 -16.11 -5.13
N GLY A 155 -5.47 -15.04 -4.76
CA GLY A 155 -4.93 -13.72 -4.53
C GLY A 155 -4.84 -13.43 -3.02
N MET A 156 -3.63 -13.13 -2.54
CA MET A 156 -3.37 -12.82 -1.13
C MET A 156 -2.49 -11.56 -1.09
N ALA A 157 -3.12 -10.42 -0.82
CA ALA A 157 -2.46 -9.11 -0.87
C ALA A 157 -3.18 -8.08 0.02
N GLY A 158 -3.48 -8.43 1.28
CA GLY A 158 -4.23 -7.54 2.17
C GLY A 158 -5.54 -7.04 1.55
N MET A 159 -6.25 -7.91 0.82
CA MET A 159 -7.26 -7.47 -0.13
C MET A 159 -8.61 -7.23 0.56
N THR A 160 -9.06 -5.98 0.58
CA THR A 160 -10.40 -5.60 1.05
C THR A 160 -11.53 -6.28 0.27
N VAL A 161 -12.48 -6.88 0.98
CA VAL A 161 -13.73 -7.37 0.38
C VAL A 161 -14.59 -6.18 -0.02
N ASN A 162 -15.07 -6.15 -1.27
CA ASN A 162 -16.06 -5.18 -1.73
C ASN A 162 -16.95 -5.76 -2.84
N ASP A 163 -18.05 -5.07 -3.14
CA ASP A 163 -19.09 -5.55 -4.06
C ASP A 163 -18.57 -5.74 -5.50
N GLU A 164 -17.70 -4.86 -6.00
CA GLU A 164 -17.14 -4.99 -7.36
C GLU A 164 -16.20 -6.19 -7.49
N ARG A 165 -15.44 -6.50 -6.43
CA ARG A 165 -14.58 -7.67 -6.37
C ARG A 165 -15.39 -8.94 -6.17
N LEU A 166 -16.47 -8.91 -5.38
CA LEU A 166 -17.38 -10.05 -5.18
C LEU A 166 -18.12 -10.49 -6.44
N LYS A 167 -18.33 -9.59 -7.41
CA LYS A 167 -18.85 -9.95 -8.74
C LYS A 167 -17.87 -10.80 -9.54
N GLN A 168 -16.59 -10.70 -9.22
CA GLN A 168 -15.46 -11.20 -10.01
C GLN A 168 -14.83 -12.47 -9.44
N VAL A 169 -14.70 -12.53 -8.12
CA VAL A 169 -14.11 -13.63 -7.35
C VAL A 169 -15.00 -13.95 -6.16
N ASP A 170 -14.76 -15.10 -5.54
CA ASP A 170 -15.25 -15.38 -4.19
C ASP A 170 -14.15 -14.98 -3.20
N PHE A 171 -14.53 -14.64 -1.96
CA PHE A 171 -13.57 -14.35 -0.90
C PHE A 171 -13.62 -15.43 0.17
N SER A 172 -12.45 -15.72 0.76
CA SER A 172 -12.37 -16.48 2.00
C SER A 172 -13.13 -15.78 3.13
N THR A 173 -13.26 -16.45 4.28
CA THR A 173 -13.55 -15.78 5.54
C THR A 173 -12.51 -14.69 5.79
N GLY A 174 -12.96 -13.55 6.33
CA GLY A 174 -12.06 -12.44 6.67
C GLY A 174 -11.07 -12.84 7.76
N TYR A 175 -9.82 -12.38 7.62
CA TYR A 175 -8.74 -12.69 8.57
C TYR A 175 -8.17 -11.45 9.27
N TYR A 176 -8.50 -10.25 8.80
CA TYR A 176 -8.02 -9.00 9.39
C TYR A 176 -8.99 -7.84 9.14
N GLU A 177 -9.19 -6.99 10.15
CA GLU A 177 -9.96 -5.75 10.04
C GLU A 177 -9.02 -4.55 9.90
N SER A 178 -9.19 -3.80 8.82
CA SER A 178 -8.40 -2.65 8.43
C SER A 178 -9.27 -1.40 8.22
N ALA A 179 -8.61 -0.32 7.84
CA ALA A 179 -9.22 0.96 7.48
C ALA A 179 -8.25 1.75 6.63
N GLN A 180 -8.78 2.56 5.70
CA GLN A 180 -8.00 3.61 5.07
C GLN A 180 -7.74 4.73 6.07
N VAL A 181 -6.54 5.29 6.03
CA VAL A 181 -6.12 6.45 6.82
C VAL A 181 -5.44 7.47 5.92
N ILE A 182 -5.41 8.72 6.37
CA ILE A 182 -4.64 9.76 5.72
C ILE A 182 -3.26 9.88 6.37
N THR A 183 -2.22 9.91 5.53
CA THR A 183 -0.86 10.27 5.90
C THR A 183 -0.51 11.61 5.28
N VAL A 184 0.05 12.50 6.10
CA VAL A 184 0.51 13.83 5.68
C VAL A 184 1.96 14.05 6.11
N LYS A 185 2.56 15.13 5.66
CA LYS A 185 3.88 15.54 6.17
C LYS A 185 3.78 15.92 7.64
N ALA A 186 4.86 15.70 8.40
CA ALA A 186 4.85 15.92 9.85
C ALA A 186 4.53 17.39 10.21
N SER A 187 4.99 18.34 9.38
CA SER A 187 4.71 19.77 9.52
C SER A 187 3.31 20.21 9.07
N ASP A 188 2.53 19.32 8.44
CA ASP A 188 1.17 19.65 8.01
C ASP A 188 0.25 19.76 9.24
N THR A 189 -0.42 20.91 9.37
CA THR A 189 -1.34 21.23 10.46
C THR A 189 -2.79 21.34 9.99
N ASP A 190 -3.08 21.14 8.70
CA ASP A 190 -4.42 21.36 8.12
C ASP A 190 -5.47 20.42 8.72
N PHE A 191 -5.03 19.30 9.27
CA PHE A 191 -5.89 18.27 9.85
C PHE A 191 -5.94 18.31 11.38
N ASP A 192 -5.16 19.15 12.07
CA ASP A 192 -4.96 19.05 13.53
C ASP A 192 -6.27 19.10 14.35
N ALA A 193 -7.29 19.78 13.84
CA ALA A 193 -8.62 19.89 14.45
C ALA A 193 -9.57 18.71 14.15
N CYS A 194 -9.21 17.82 13.23
CA CYS A 194 -10.03 16.67 12.87
C CYS A 194 -10.01 15.62 13.98
N GLU A 195 -11.19 15.08 14.32
CA GLU A 195 -11.37 13.97 15.25
C GLU A 195 -12.11 12.79 14.59
N THR A 196 -12.79 13.04 13.47
CA THR A 196 -13.62 12.07 12.75
C THR A 196 -13.27 12.02 11.26
N ALA A 197 -13.72 10.96 10.57
CA ALA A 197 -13.60 10.86 9.12
C ALA A 197 -14.27 12.05 8.41
N ALA A 198 -15.43 12.50 8.90
CA ALA A 198 -16.16 13.63 8.34
C ALA A 198 -15.34 14.94 8.39
N ASP A 199 -14.58 15.17 9.45
CA ASP A 199 -13.71 16.35 9.57
C ASP A 199 -12.58 16.27 8.53
N VAL A 200 -11.97 15.09 8.35
CA VAL A 200 -10.92 14.88 7.33
C VAL A 200 -11.49 15.12 5.93
N GLU A 201 -12.69 14.62 5.66
CA GLU A 201 -13.38 14.86 4.40
C GLU A 201 -13.69 16.34 4.16
N GLU A 202 -14.11 17.08 5.18
CA GLU A 202 -14.36 18.51 5.08
C GLU A 202 -13.08 19.26 4.71
N VAL A 203 -11.95 18.94 5.36
CA VAL A 203 -10.64 19.50 5.00
C VAL A 203 -10.29 19.18 3.54
N LEU A 204 -10.49 17.94 3.10
CA LEU A 204 -10.22 17.52 1.71
C LEU A 204 -11.15 18.21 0.71
N LYS A 205 -12.44 18.37 1.00
CA LYS A 205 -13.44 19.07 0.17
C LYS A 205 -13.13 20.56 0.00
N ASN A 206 -12.44 21.16 0.98
CA ASN A 206 -12.01 22.56 0.94
C ASN A 206 -10.66 22.78 0.23
N LYS A 207 -9.99 21.71 -0.24
CA LYS A 207 -8.78 21.84 -1.07
C LYS A 207 -9.12 22.18 -2.53
N ASP A 208 -8.08 22.38 -3.33
CA ASP A 208 -8.18 22.63 -4.77
C ASP A 208 -7.36 21.62 -5.60
N LYS A 209 -7.39 21.78 -6.92
CA LYS A 209 -6.75 20.86 -7.88
C LYS A 209 -5.23 20.73 -7.72
N LYS A 210 -4.57 21.68 -7.05
CA LYS A 210 -3.14 21.63 -6.75
C LYS A 210 -2.84 20.73 -5.56
N TYR A 211 -3.85 20.40 -4.75
CA TYR A 211 -3.70 19.42 -3.68
C TYR A 211 -3.75 18.02 -4.28
N ILE A 212 -2.64 17.29 -4.17
CA ILE A 212 -2.48 15.96 -4.74
C ILE A 212 -2.53 14.92 -3.62
N VAL A 213 -3.48 13.99 -3.73
CA VAL A 213 -3.60 12.81 -2.88
C VAL A 213 -3.02 11.61 -3.61
N GLY A 214 -1.97 11.02 -3.06
CA GLY A 214 -1.36 9.79 -3.57
C GLY A 214 -2.00 8.54 -3.00
N THR A 215 -2.09 7.48 -3.80
CA THR A 215 -2.66 6.20 -3.37
C THR A 215 -2.23 5.08 -4.33
N GLN A 216 -2.36 3.82 -3.93
CA GLN A 216 -2.01 2.67 -4.76
C GLN A 216 -3.15 2.32 -5.73
N ASN A 217 -2.82 2.01 -6.98
CA ASN A 217 -3.81 1.66 -8.00
C ASN A 217 -4.63 0.43 -7.59
N GLY A 218 -5.94 0.47 -7.84
CA GLY A 218 -6.85 -0.63 -7.60
C GLY A 218 -7.26 -0.86 -6.14
N THR A 219 -6.66 -0.15 -5.17
CA THR A 219 -7.01 -0.29 -3.75
C THR A 219 -8.25 0.53 -3.39
N THR A 220 -8.83 0.25 -2.22
CA THR A 220 -9.93 1.04 -1.65
C THR A 220 -9.50 2.47 -1.32
N GLY A 221 -8.23 2.72 -1.01
CA GLY A 221 -7.69 4.09 -0.91
C GLY A 221 -7.78 4.88 -2.21
N TYR A 222 -7.55 4.22 -3.36
CA TYR A 222 -7.77 4.84 -4.66
C TYR A 222 -9.24 5.15 -4.89
N MET A 223 -10.12 4.18 -4.64
CA MET A 223 -11.58 4.34 -4.77
C MET A 223 -12.11 5.46 -3.86
N TYR A 224 -11.60 5.54 -2.62
CA TYR A 224 -11.95 6.59 -1.67
C TYR A 224 -11.52 7.98 -2.16
N SER A 225 -10.38 8.10 -2.82
CA SER A 225 -9.92 9.41 -3.31
C SER A 225 -10.54 9.80 -4.67
N ALA A 226 -10.46 8.90 -5.65
CA ALA A 226 -10.87 9.15 -7.04
C ALA A 226 -12.38 9.03 -7.27
N GLY A 227 -13.05 8.30 -6.38
CA GLY A 227 -14.42 7.82 -6.56
C GLY A 227 -14.46 6.51 -7.32
N ASP A 228 -15.52 5.76 -7.09
CA ASP A 228 -15.83 4.52 -7.78
C ASP A 228 -17.35 4.31 -7.76
N GLU A 229 -17.92 3.98 -8.93
CA GLU A 229 -19.38 3.79 -9.06
C GLU A 229 -19.89 2.67 -8.16
N GLY A 230 -19.09 1.60 -7.98
CA GLY A 230 -19.40 0.48 -7.11
C GLY A 230 -19.34 0.83 -5.63
N PHE A 231 -18.59 1.86 -5.27
CA PHE A 231 -18.57 2.42 -3.91
C PHE A 231 -19.70 3.43 -3.65
N GLY A 232 -20.50 3.76 -4.67
CA GLY A 232 -21.58 4.75 -4.56
C GLY A 232 -21.09 6.17 -4.24
N TYR A 233 -19.80 6.45 -4.52
CA TYR A 233 -19.14 7.70 -4.15
C TYR A 233 -18.34 8.27 -5.32
N ASP A 234 -18.61 9.54 -5.65
CA ASP A 234 -17.95 10.24 -6.76
C ASP A 234 -16.50 10.66 -6.49
N GLY A 235 -15.97 10.43 -5.28
CA GLY A 235 -14.62 10.88 -4.94
C GLY A 235 -14.52 12.40 -4.75
N PHE A 236 -13.30 12.87 -4.51
CA PHE A 236 -13.03 14.30 -4.30
C PHE A 236 -12.76 15.01 -5.64
N LYS A 237 -13.82 15.51 -6.28
CA LYS A 237 -13.70 16.19 -7.59
C LYS A 237 -12.96 17.54 -7.54
N ASN A 238 -12.78 18.14 -6.36
CA ASN A 238 -12.10 19.42 -6.17
C ASN A 238 -10.56 19.29 -6.19
N LEU A 239 -10.00 18.12 -5.89
CA LEU A 239 -8.56 17.86 -5.80
C LEU A 239 -8.07 16.89 -6.90
N THR A 240 -6.80 16.51 -6.86
CA THR A 240 -6.20 15.56 -7.80
C THR A 240 -5.80 14.26 -7.09
N THR A 241 -6.34 13.13 -7.53
CA THR A 241 -5.86 11.80 -7.13
C THR A 241 -4.74 11.35 -8.06
N LYS A 242 -3.63 10.89 -7.48
CA LYS A 242 -2.49 10.32 -8.22
C LYS A 242 -2.29 8.86 -7.80
N GLY A 243 -2.48 7.96 -8.75
CA GLY A 243 -2.24 6.54 -8.59
C GLY A 243 -0.76 6.16 -8.66
N TYR A 244 -0.37 5.14 -7.91
CA TYR A 244 0.97 4.55 -7.87
C TYR A 244 0.88 3.02 -7.93
N THR A 245 1.95 2.39 -8.42
CA THR A 245 2.06 0.92 -8.41
C THR A 245 2.17 0.36 -6.99
N THR A 246 2.77 1.11 -6.06
CA THR A 246 2.86 0.75 -4.63
C THR A 246 2.58 1.93 -3.70
N GLY A 247 2.02 1.65 -2.53
CA GLY A 247 1.83 2.68 -1.49
C GLY A 247 3.14 3.31 -1.01
N ALA A 248 4.23 2.52 -0.96
CA ALA A 248 5.56 3.02 -0.59
C ALA A 248 6.09 4.11 -1.54
N LEU A 249 5.80 4.02 -2.85
CA LEU A 249 6.15 5.07 -3.80
C LEU A 249 5.36 6.35 -3.57
N ALA A 250 4.06 6.25 -3.24
CA ALA A 250 3.24 7.40 -2.87
C ALA A 250 3.80 8.09 -1.62
N MET A 251 4.10 7.33 -0.57
CA MET A 251 4.67 7.82 0.68
C MET A 251 6.04 8.49 0.50
N LYS A 252 6.88 7.95 -0.40
CA LYS A 252 8.16 8.57 -0.78
C LYS A 252 7.95 9.90 -1.51
N ASP A 253 6.99 9.99 -2.43
CA ASP A 253 6.69 11.24 -3.12
C ASP A 253 6.09 12.28 -2.15
N LEU A 254 5.34 11.86 -1.13
CA LEU A 254 4.86 12.72 -0.04
C LEU A 254 6.03 13.30 0.77
N SER A 255 6.93 12.45 1.25
CA SER A 255 8.13 12.88 1.99
C SER A 255 8.99 13.86 1.18
N ASN A 256 9.11 13.66 -0.12
CA ASN A 256 9.85 14.56 -1.02
C ASN A 256 9.07 15.85 -1.39
N GLY A 257 7.86 16.04 -0.85
CA GLY A 257 7.04 17.22 -1.11
C GLY A 257 6.48 17.33 -2.53
N LYS A 258 6.36 16.21 -3.25
CA LYS A 258 5.79 16.18 -4.60
C LYS A 258 4.26 16.01 -4.61
N ILE A 259 3.70 15.51 -3.51
CA ILE A 259 2.26 15.40 -3.26
C ILE A 259 1.97 15.89 -1.84
N ASN A 260 0.68 16.08 -1.51
CA ASN A 260 0.26 16.75 -0.28
C ASN A 260 -0.20 15.76 0.79
N ALA A 261 -0.87 14.69 0.40
CA ALA A 261 -1.31 13.63 1.30
C ALA A 261 -1.25 12.27 0.60
N VAL A 262 -1.33 11.21 1.39
CA VAL A 262 -1.45 9.84 0.94
C VAL A 262 -2.63 9.18 1.66
N ILE A 263 -3.46 8.44 0.92
CA ILE A 263 -4.51 7.59 1.51
C ILE A 263 -4.16 6.13 1.21
N LEU A 264 -3.94 5.38 2.28
CA LEU A 264 -3.55 3.98 2.27
C LEU A 264 -4.09 3.31 3.54
N ASP A 265 -4.03 1.99 3.56
CA ASP A 265 -4.40 1.15 4.69
C ASP A 265 -3.58 1.45 5.94
N MET A 266 -4.22 1.35 7.11
CA MET A 266 -3.68 1.83 8.39
C MET A 266 -2.31 1.25 8.73
N GLN A 267 -2.18 -0.09 8.75
CA GLN A 267 -0.93 -0.72 9.20
C GLN A 267 0.22 -0.52 8.20
N PRO A 268 -0.01 -0.70 6.88
CA PRO A 268 1.01 -0.37 5.88
C PRO A 268 1.42 1.10 5.92
N SER A 269 0.48 2.02 6.12
CA SER A 269 0.80 3.44 6.29
C SER A 269 1.73 3.67 7.46
N LYS A 270 1.47 3.05 8.61
CA LYS A 270 2.32 3.15 9.81
C LYS A 270 3.72 2.59 9.56
N MET A 271 3.83 1.38 9.05
CA MET A 271 5.12 0.72 8.81
C MET A 271 5.97 1.47 7.78
N VAL A 272 5.36 1.95 6.70
CA VAL A 272 6.06 2.74 5.68
C VAL A 272 6.46 4.10 6.22
N ALA A 273 5.61 4.77 7.01
CA ALA A 273 5.95 6.03 7.66
C ALA A 273 7.14 5.88 8.62
N GLU A 274 7.14 4.83 9.44
CA GLU A 274 8.26 4.50 10.33
C GLU A 274 9.55 4.26 9.55
N SER A 275 9.50 3.57 8.40
CA SER A 275 10.68 3.36 7.56
C SER A 275 11.18 4.65 6.90
N ILE A 276 10.29 5.57 6.54
CA ILE A 276 10.68 6.86 5.93
C ILE A 276 11.32 7.79 6.95
N ASN A 277 10.86 7.74 8.21
CA ASN A 277 11.30 8.63 9.28
C ASN A 277 12.64 8.22 9.94
N LYS A 278 13.20 7.06 9.56
CA LYS A 278 14.51 6.56 10.01
C LYS A 278 15.65 7.19 9.24
#